data_AF-A0A5P8K0F8-F1
#
_entry.id   AF-A0A5P8K0F8-F1
#
_cell.length_a   1.000
_cell.length_b   1.000
_cell.length_c   1.000
_cell.angle_alpha   90.00
_cell.angle_beta   90.00
_cell.angle_gamma   90.00
#
_symmetry.space_group_name_H-M   'P 1'
#
loop_
_entity.id
_entity.type
_entity.pdbx_description
1 polymer ?
#
loop_
_entity_poly.entity_id
_entity_poly.type
_entity_poly.pdbx_seq_one_letter_code
_entity_poly.pdbx_strand_id
1 'polypeptide(L)' 'MRALIAVATGLVLALALAFTLTAVGSPTGETSPKPLLTTIPAHP' A
#
# COMPACT_ATOMS: atom_id res chain seq x y z
N MET A 1 -32.46 14.33 -9.51
CA MET A 1 -31.81 14.66 -8.20
C MET A 1 -31.21 13.44 -7.50
N ARG A 2 -31.88 12.28 -7.42
CA ARG A 2 -31.36 11.07 -6.72
C ARG A 2 -30.06 10.50 -7.31
N ALA A 3 -29.93 10.52 -8.65
CA ALA A 3 -28.72 10.05 -9.32
C ALA A 3 -27.48 10.89 -8.97
N LEU A 4 -27.63 12.21 -8.84
CA LEU A 4 -26.52 13.10 -8.46
C LEU A 4 -26.02 12.82 -7.05
N ILE A 5 -26.95 12.54 -6.13
CA ILE A 5 -26.60 12.16 -4.75
C ILE A 5 -25.82 10.84 -4.74
N ALA A 6 -26.28 9.82 -5.49
CA ALA A 6 -25.58 8.54 -5.57
C ALA A 6 -24.15 8.69 -6.12
N VAL A 7 -23.95 9.52 -7.16
CA VAL A 7 -22.63 9.82 -7.73
C VAL A 7 -21.74 10.54 -6.72
N ALA A 8 -22.27 11.57 -6.06
CA ALA A 8 -21.52 12.32 -5.04
C ALA A 8 -21.10 11.42 -3.88
N THR A 9 -22.01 10.58 -3.37
CA THR A 9 -21.72 9.64 -2.28
C THR A 9 -20.68 8.60 -2.71
N GLY A 10 -20.80 8.03 -3.91
CA GLY A 10 -19.82 7.07 -4.43
C GLY A 10 -18.42 7.69 -4.57
N LEU A 11 -18.35 8.93 -5.07
CA LEU A 11 -17.09 9.66 -5.19
C LEU A 11 -16.45 9.95 -3.82
N VAL A 12 -17.25 10.41 -2.85
CA VAL A 12 -16.77 10.68 -1.48
C VAL A 12 -16.23 9.41 -0.83
N LEU A 13 -16.93 8.28 -0.97
CA LEU A 13 -16.48 7.00 -0.41
C LEU A 13 -15.18 6.51 -1.05
N ALA A 14 -15.04 6.65 -2.36
CA ALA A 14 -13.82 6.25 -3.07
C ALA A 14 -12.61 7.08 -2.60
N LEU A 15 -12.77 8.40 -2.48
CA LEU A 15 -11.71 9.29 -2.01
C LEU A 15 -11.37 9.03 -0.54
N ALA A 16 -12.38 8.84 0.31
CA ALA A 16 -12.17 8.50 1.72
C ALA A 16 -11.34 7.23 1.86
N LEU A 17 -11.69 6.16 1.12
CA LEU A 17 -10.93 4.91 1.09
C LEU A 17 -9.48 5.12 0.63
N ALA A 18 -9.28 5.82 -0.49
CA ALA A 18 -7.93 6.09 -1.01
C ALA A 18 -7.07 6.85 0.01
N PHE A 19 -7.62 7.87 0.68
CA PHE A 19 -6.91 8.62 1.71
C PHE A 19 -6.64 7.80 2.95
N THR A 20 -7.57 6.95 3.40
CA THR A 20 -7.32 6.07 4.54
C THR A 20 -6.16 5.11 4.29
N LEU A 21 -6.13 4.46 3.12
CA LEU A 21 -5.05 3.55 2.74
C LEU A 21 -3.70 4.27 2.62
N THR A 22 -3.72 5.48 2.05
CA THR A 22 -2.52 6.31 1.94
C THR A 22 -1.99 6.73 3.32
N ALA A 23 -2.88 7.08 4.24
CA ALA A 23 -2.52 7.49 5.60
C ALA A 23 -2.00 6.32 6.46
N VAL A 24 -2.56 5.12 6.26
CA VAL A 24 -2.04 3.89 6.89
C VAL A 24 -0.63 3.56 6.38
N GLY A 25 -0.34 3.88 5.13
CA GLY A 25 0.98 3.72 4.53
C GLY A 25 1.36 2.25 4.32
N SER A 26 2.56 2.04 3.77
CA SER A 26 3.16 0.72 3.78
C SER A 26 3.81 0.48 5.14
N PRO A 27 3.75 -0.75 5.70
CA PRO A 27 4.63 -1.09 6.81
C PRO A 27 6.06 -0.79 6.41
N THR A 28 6.81 -0.17 7.32
CA THR A 28 8.26 -0.01 7.21
C THR A 28 8.87 -1.40 7.35
N GLY A 29 8.93 -2.12 6.23
CA GLY A 29 9.56 -3.42 6.14
C GLY A 29 11.06 -3.23 6.26
N GLU A 30 11.60 -3.45 7.45
CA GLU A 30 13.05 -3.55 7.63
C GLU A 30 13.54 -4.82 6.92
N THR A 31 14.46 -4.67 5.98
CA THR A 31 15.16 -5.83 5.41
C THR A 31 16.14 -6.35 6.45
N SER A 32 16.26 -7.67 6.60
CA SER A 32 17.25 -8.24 7.52
C SER A 32 18.66 -7.78 7.12
N PRO A 33 19.47 -7.24 8.05
CA PRO A 33 20.86 -6.90 7.78
C PRO A 33 21.75 -8.14 7.58
N LYS A 34 21.22 -9.33 7.90
CA LYS A 34 21.90 -10.59 7.67
C LYS A 34 21.84 -10.89 6.17
N PRO A 35 22.97 -11.26 5.54
CA PRO A 35 22.94 -11.65 4.14
C PRO A 35 21.92 -12.77 3.97
N LEU A 36 21.16 -12.71 2.87
CA LEU A 36 20.32 -13.80 2.45
C LEU A 36 21.15 -15.08 2.52
N LEU A 37 20.58 -16.17 3.01
CA LEU A 37 21.24 -17.50 3.08
C LEU A 37 21.56 -18.08 1.68
N THR A 38 21.53 -17.24 0.66
CA THR A 38 22.01 -17.45 -0.69
C THR A 38 23.44 -16.94 -0.84
N THR A 39 24.28 -16.99 0.22
CA THR A 39 25.72 -16.68 0.11
C THR A 39 26.26 -17.35 -1.14
N ILE A 40 26.64 -16.53 -2.12
CA ILE A 40 27.22 -17.00 -3.36
C ILE A 40 28.51 -17.73 -2.95
N PRO A 41 28.68 -19.01 -3.29
CA PRO A 41 29.91 -19.73 -3.01
C PRO A 41 31.07 -18.93 -3.61
N ALA A 42 32.14 -18.72 -2.85
CA ALA A 42 33.35 -18.15 -3.40
C ALA A 42 33.78 -19.02 -4.60
N HIS A 43 33.70 -18.45 -5.80
CA HIS A 43 34.21 -19.12 -7.00
C HIS A 43 35.75 -19.21 -6.89
N PRO A 44 36.37 -20.30 -7.37
CA PRO A 44 37.81 -20.46 -7.35
C PRO A 44 38.52 -19.37 -8.17
#